data_AF-A0A263CWM7-F1
#
_entry.id   AF-A0A263CWM7-F1
#
_cell.length_a   1.000
_cell.length_b   1.000
_cell.length_c   1.000
_cell.angle_alpha   90.00
_cell.angle_beta   90.00
_cell.angle_gamma   90.00
#
_symmetry.space_group_name_H-M   'P 1'
#
loop_
_entity.id
_entity.type
_entity.pdbx_description
1 polymer ?
#
loop_
_entity_poly.entity_id
_entity_poly.type
_entity_poly.pdbx_seq_one_letter_code
_entity_poly.pdbx_strand_id
1 'polypeptide(L)'
;MTVPPSGATSPGPVQHDLATGHATTVLVRYFAAARAATSIDEELVQLPAGASVADAVAALRERHPAALPRILDAASFLLDGVAVRDTSARLPDGTQLDVLPPFAGG
;
A
#
# COMPACT_ATOMS: atom_id res chain seq x y z
N MET A 1 -45.61 -5.92 30.53
CA MET A 1 -45.11 -4.69 29.90
C MET A 1 -43.65 -4.50 30.29
N THR A 2 -42.72 -5.15 29.57
CA THR A 2 -41.32 -4.70 29.38
C THR A 2 -40.65 -5.63 28.34
N VAL A 3 -40.21 -5.04 27.24
CA VAL A 3 -39.09 -5.45 26.36
C VAL A 3 -38.29 -4.15 26.15
N PRO A 4 -36.97 -4.09 25.82
CA PRO A 4 -36.08 -5.10 25.19
C PRO A 4 -34.61 -5.02 25.76
N PRO A 5 -33.49 -5.36 25.07
CA PRO A 5 -33.29 -6.07 23.80
C PRO A 5 -32.29 -7.25 23.81
N SER A 6 -32.40 -8.07 22.75
CA SER A 6 -31.35 -8.98 22.26
C SER A 6 -30.05 -8.22 22.03
N GLY A 7 -29.01 -8.57 22.77
CA GLY A 7 -27.62 -8.24 22.45
C GLY A 7 -27.10 -9.26 21.44
N ALA A 8 -26.86 -8.82 20.22
CA ALA A 8 -26.18 -9.60 19.21
C ALA A 8 -24.76 -9.94 19.69
N THR A 9 -24.44 -11.22 19.76
CA THR A 9 -23.07 -11.70 19.86
C THR A 9 -22.38 -11.40 18.53
N SER A 10 -21.61 -10.32 18.47
CA SER A 10 -20.66 -10.09 17.38
C SER A 10 -19.29 -10.54 17.88
N PRO A 11 -18.68 -11.61 17.33
CA PRO A 11 -17.26 -11.85 17.51
C PRO A 11 -16.50 -10.87 16.62
N GLY A 12 -16.23 -9.66 17.13
CA GLY A 12 -15.23 -8.80 16.52
C GLY A 12 -13.87 -9.51 16.61
N PRO A 13 -13.07 -9.55 15.55
CA PRO A 13 -11.77 -10.21 15.59
C PRO A 13 -10.91 -9.53 16.65
N VAL A 14 -10.35 -10.37 17.51
CA VAL A 14 -9.32 -10.09 18.49
C VAL A 14 -8.21 -9.23 17.86
N GLN A 15 -8.19 -7.93 18.16
CA GLN A 15 -7.05 -7.08 17.86
C GLN A 15 -6.01 -7.28 18.96
N HIS A 16 -5.21 -8.34 18.80
CA HIS A 16 -4.06 -8.63 19.64
C HIS A 16 -2.85 -7.86 19.09
N ASP A 17 -2.36 -6.87 19.85
CA ASP A 17 -1.00 -6.87 20.43
C ASP A 17 -0.53 -5.44 20.74
N LEU A 18 -0.03 -5.26 21.97
CA LEU A 18 0.43 -4.02 22.56
C LEU A 18 1.96 -4.05 22.63
N ALA A 19 2.64 -3.71 21.52
CA ALA A 19 4.05 -3.30 21.51
C ALA A 19 4.44 -2.35 20.35
N THR A 20 3.52 -2.01 19.45
CA THR A 20 3.91 -1.96 18.03
C THR A 20 3.56 -0.61 17.42
N GLY A 21 4.55 0.16 16.98
CA GLY A 21 4.35 1.45 16.32
C GLY A 21 3.27 1.35 15.24
N HIS A 22 2.24 2.20 15.32
CA HIS A 22 1.00 2.12 14.53
C HIS A 22 1.26 1.81 13.04
N ALA A 23 1.08 0.56 12.61
CA ALA A 23 1.37 0.19 11.23
C ALA A 23 0.45 0.97 10.28
N THR A 24 1.04 1.62 9.27
CA THR A 24 0.32 2.32 8.22
C THR A 24 0.01 1.35 7.10
N THR A 25 -1.25 1.32 6.67
CA THR A 25 -1.69 0.51 5.54
C THR A 25 -1.73 1.38 4.29
N VAL A 26 -1.06 0.96 3.22
CA VAL A 26 -0.97 1.69 1.95
C VAL A 26 -1.50 0.83 0.83
N LEU A 27 -2.44 1.36 0.04
CA LEU A 27 -2.96 0.68 -1.14
C LEU A 27 -2.06 0.97 -2.34
N VAL A 28 -1.25 0.01 -2.75
CA VAL A 28 -0.39 0.13 -3.92
C VAL A 28 -1.14 -0.34 -5.16
N ARG A 29 -1.20 0.49 -6.21
CA ARG A 29 -1.86 0.17 -7.48
C ARG A 29 -0.84 0.12 -8.60
N TYR A 30 -0.82 -0.97 -9.36
CA TYR A 30 0.13 -1.19 -10.42
C TYR A 30 -0.50 -0.91 -11.78
N PHE A 31 0.17 -0.11 -12.61
CA PHE A 31 -0.29 0.21 -13.95
C PHE A 31 0.67 -0.30 -15.02
N ALA A 32 0.14 -0.51 -16.23
CA ALA A 32 0.89 -0.87 -17.44
C ALA A 32 1.94 -1.99 -17.20
N ALA A 33 3.22 -1.71 -17.40
CA ALA A 33 4.30 -2.69 -17.26
C ALA A 33 4.44 -3.24 -15.83
N ALA A 34 4.13 -2.45 -14.81
CA ALA A 34 4.19 -2.89 -13.41
C ALA A 34 3.14 -3.96 -13.14
N ARG A 35 1.91 -3.73 -13.61
CA ARG A 35 0.81 -4.71 -13.55
C ARG A 35 1.15 -5.98 -14.32
N ALA A 36 1.75 -5.86 -15.50
CA ALA A 36 2.18 -7.03 -16.27
C ALA A 36 3.27 -7.84 -15.55
N ALA A 37 4.17 -7.16 -14.83
CA ALA A 37 5.24 -7.78 -14.07
C ALA A 37 4.78 -8.43 -12.76
N THR A 38 3.82 -7.83 -12.05
CA THR A 38 3.29 -8.36 -10.79
C THR A 38 2.10 -9.31 -11.01
N SER A 39 1.39 -9.19 -12.14
CA SER A 39 0.05 -9.76 -12.37
C SER A 39 -0.97 -9.35 -11.29
N ILE A 40 -0.71 -8.26 -10.58
CA ILE A 40 -1.53 -7.72 -9.50
C ILE A 40 -2.01 -6.33 -9.94
N ASP A 41 -3.30 -6.05 -9.79
CA ASP A 41 -3.87 -4.72 -10.07
C ASP A 41 -3.59 -3.77 -8.92
N GLU A 42 -3.90 -4.21 -7.71
CA GLU A 42 -3.70 -3.47 -6.48
C GLU A 42 -3.42 -4.42 -5.31
N GLU A 43 -2.67 -3.96 -4.32
CA GLU A 43 -2.51 -4.67 -3.07
C GLU A 43 -2.32 -3.74 -1.88
N LEU A 44 -2.67 -4.26 -0.70
CA LEU A 44 -2.45 -3.58 0.56
C LEU A 44 -1.08 -3.95 1.12
N VAL A 45 -0.25 -2.94 1.36
CA VAL A 45 1.07 -3.07 1.98
C VAL A 45 1.01 -2.47 3.38
N GLN A 46 1.36 -3.27 4.38
CA GLN A 46 1.48 -2.80 5.76
C GLN A 46 2.92 -2.39 6.03
N LEU A 47 3.11 -1.14 6.45
CA LEU A 47 4.40 -0.52 6.70
C LEU A 47 4.43 0.04 8.14
N PRO A 48 5.61 0.28 8.72
CA PRO A 48 5.71 0.93 10.03
C PRO A 48 5.10 2.35 10.02
N ALA A 49 4.72 2.83 11.21
CA ALA A 49 4.17 4.18 11.40
C ALA A 49 5.11 5.25 10.81
N GLY A 50 4.59 6.10 9.92
CA GLY A 50 5.38 7.17 9.34
C GLY A 50 6.42 6.71 8.32
N ALA A 51 6.25 5.50 7.77
CA ALA A 51 6.98 5.04 6.60
C ALA A 51 6.87 6.04 5.44
N SER A 52 7.89 6.07 4.60
CA SER A 52 7.96 6.95 3.44
C SER A 52 7.68 6.20 2.15
N VAL A 53 7.47 6.93 1.05
CA VAL A 53 7.36 6.33 -0.29
C VAL A 53 8.55 5.41 -0.58
N ALA A 54 9.76 5.79 -0.16
CA ALA A 54 10.96 4.97 -0.28
C ALA A 54 10.84 3.63 0.45
N ASP A 55 10.27 3.61 1.66
CA ASP A 55 10.05 2.39 2.43
C ASP A 55 9.02 1.48 1.75
N ALA A 56 7.94 2.05 1.20
CA ALA A 56 6.99 1.29 0.40
C ALA A 56 7.67 0.69 -0.83
N VAL A 57 8.41 1.50 -1.59
CA VAL A 57 9.14 1.04 -2.78
C VAL A 57 10.16 -0.04 -2.43
N ALA A 58 10.87 0.08 -1.31
CA ALA A 58 11.79 -0.94 -0.81
C ALA A 58 11.06 -2.24 -0.49
N ALA A 59 9.94 -2.16 0.26
CA ALA A 59 9.12 -3.33 0.56
C ALA A 59 8.60 -4.01 -0.72
N LEU A 60 8.15 -3.24 -1.70
CA LEU A 60 7.71 -3.78 -3.00
C LEU A 60 8.85 -4.47 -3.76
N ARG A 61 10.07 -3.92 -3.71
CA ARG A 61 11.26 -4.54 -4.31
C ARG A 61 11.58 -5.88 -3.66
N GLU A 62 11.49 -5.97 -2.33
CA GLU A 62 11.72 -7.23 -1.61
C GLU A 62 10.64 -8.27 -1.90
N ARG A 63 9.39 -7.83 -2.07
CA ARG A 63 8.26 -8.72 -2.40
C ARG A 63 8.29 -9.22 -3.84
N HIS A 64 8.74 -8.39 -4.78
CA HIS A 64 8.80 -8.72 -6.20
C HIS A 64 10.20 -8.47 -6.78
N PRO A 65 11.24 -9.24 -6.38
CA PRO A 65 12.64 -8.93 -6.71
C PRO A 65 13.00 -9.13 -8.20
N ALA A 66 12.16 -9.80 -8.99
CA ALA A 66 12.48 -10.18 -10.36
C ALA A 66 12.41 -9.02 -11.37
N ALA A 67 11.21 -8.46 -11.59
CA ALA A 67 10.96 -7.48 -12.65
C ALA A 67 10.59 -6.09 -12.11
N LEU A 68 9.98 -6.03 -10.92
CA LEU A 68 9.49 -4.79 -10.34
C LEU A 68 10.58 -3.75 -10.03
N PRO A 69 11.81 -4.09 -9.55
CA PRO A 69 12.80 -3.09 -9.16
C PRO A 69 13.27 -2.21 -10.32
N ARG A 70 13.44 -2.80 -11.51
CA ARG A 70 13.78 -2.06 -12.73
C ARG A 70 12.66 -1.12 -13.16
N ILE A 71 11.41 -1.55 -12.99
CA ILE A 71 10.23 -0.76 -13.34
C ILE A 71 10.10 0.40 -12.36
N LEU A 72 10.24 0.15 -11.06
CA LEU A 72 10.19 1.15 -9.99
C LEU A 72 11.27 2.23 -10.11
N ASP A 73 12.41 1.93 -10.73
CA ASP A 73 13.50 2.89 -10.96
C ASP A 73 13.13 3.97 -11.98
N ALA A 74 12.38 3.61 -13.01
CA ALA A 74 11.92 4.53 -14.06
C ALA A 74 10.48 5.02 -13.84
N ALA A 75 9.74 4.40 -12.92
CA ALA A 75 8.33 4.71 -12.67
C ALA A 75 8.14 6.04 -11.93
N SER A 76 7.00 6.65 -12.20
CA SER A 76 6.47 7.76 -11.41
C SER A 76 5.50 7.23 -10.35
N PHE A 77 5.54 7.82 -9.17
CA PHE A 77 4.66 7.48 -8.06
C PHE A 77 3.63 8.57 -7.88
N LEU A 78 2.36 8.20 -7.68
CA LEU A 78 1.32 9.14 -7.29
C LEU A 78 0.79 8.74 -5.91
N LEU A 79 0.77 9.70 -5.01
CA LEU A 79 0.18 9.55 -3.68
C LEU A 79 -1.20 10.19 -3.70
N ASP A 80 -2.25 9.40 -3.53
CA ASP A 80 -3.65 9.87 -3.59
C ASP A 80 -3.96 10.66 -4.88
N GLY A 81 -3.36 10.23 -6.00
CA GLY A 81 -3.46 10.91 -7.30
C GLY A 81 -2.54 12.12 -7.48
N VAL A 82 -1.73 12.49 -6.48
CA VAL A 82 -0.73 13.56 -6.56
C VAL A 82 0.63 12.99 -6.93
N ALA A 83 1.23 13.43 -8.03
CA ALA A 83 2.56 12.97 -8.43
C ALA A 83 3.62 13.32 -7.37
N VAL A 84 4.18 12.29 -6.73
CA VAL A 84 5.24 12.42 -5.73
C VAL A 84 6.56 12.01 -6.37
N ARG A 85 7.44 13.00 -6.51
CA ARG A 85 8.84 12.79 -6.90
C ARG A 85 9.76 12.59 -5.70
N ASP A 86 9.35 13.11 -4.55
CA ASP A 86 10.11 13.00 -3.32
C ASP A 86 9.78 11.67 -2.63
N THR A 87 10.69 10.70 -2.73
CA THR A 87 10.48 9.40 -2.09
C THR A 87 10.64 9.45 -0.56
N SER A 88 11.12 10.56 0.00
CA SER A 88 11.18 10.79 1.45
C SER A 88 9.85 11.30 2.02
N ALA A 89 8.85 11.56 1.16
CA ALA A 89 7.51 11.93 1.59
C ALA A 89 6.91 10.80 2.43
N ARG A 90 6.34 11.17 3.59
CA ARG A 90 5.63 10.21 4.44
C ARG A 90 4.36 9.74 3.77
N LEU A 91 4.08 8.46 3.96
CA LEU A 91 2.83 7.81 3.60
C LEU A 91 1.88 7.92 4.80
N PRO A 92 0.74 8.61 4.66
CA PRO A 92 -0.34 8.52 5.63
C PRO A 92 -0.92 7.11 5.70
N ASP A 93 -1.56 6.77 6.80
CA ASP A 93 -2.39 5.58 6.87
C ASP A 93 -3.58 5.68 5.91
N GLY A 94 -3.91 4.56 5.25
CA GLY A 94 -5.01 4.49 4.29
C GLY A 94 -4.73 5.20 2.97
N THR A 95 -3.50 5.65 2.72
CA THR A 95 -3.17 6.35 1.48
C THR A 95 -3.06 5.38 0.29
N GLN A 96 -3.27 5.91 -0.91
CA GLN A 96 -3.09 5.16 -2.15
C GLN A 96 -1.79 5.56 -2.84
N LEU A 97 -1.01 4.57 -3.27
CA LEU A 97 0.23 4.75 -4.03
C LEU A 97 0.09 4.12 -5.42
N ASP A 98 -0.13 4.93 -6.45
CA ASP A 98 -0.17 4.46 -7.82
C ASP A 98 1.25 4.41 -8.42
N VAL A 99 1.64 3.24 -8.93
CA VAL A 99 2.91 3.01 -9.61
C VAL A 99 2.66 3.09 -11.11
N LEU A 100 3.09 4.21 -11.70
CA LEU A 100 2.94 4.53 -13.11
C LEU A 100 4.29 4.43 -13.83
N PRO A 101 4.62 3.26 -14.39
CA PRO A 101 5.82 3.14 -15.19
C PRO A 101 5.72 3.98 -16.46
N PRO A 102 6.86 4.42 -17.02
CA PRO A 102 6.85 5.14 -18.28
C PRO A 102 6.21 4.25 -19.34
N PHE A 103 5.37 4.86 -20.18
CA PHE A 103 4.82 4.15 -21.34
C PHE A 103 5.98 3.66 -22.19
N ALA A 104 6.25 2.35 -22.15
CA ALA A 104 7.13 1.67 -23.10
C ALA A 104 6.38 1.49 -24.43
N GLY A 105 5.86 2.59 -24.98
CA GLY A 105 5.26 2.63 -26.31
C GLY A 105 6.37 2.79 -27.34
N GLY A 106 6.82 1.67 -27.89
CA GLY A 106 7.56 1.58 -29.14
C GLY A 106 6.72 0.86 -30.18
#